data_AF-A0A448L877-F1
#
_entry.id   AF-A0A448L877-F1
#
_cell.length_a   1.000
_cell.length_b   1.000
_cell.length_c   1.000
_cell.angle_alpha   90.00
_cell.angle_beta   90.00
_cell.angle_gamma   90.00
#
_symmetry.space_group_name_H-M   'P 1'
#
loop_
_entity.id
_entity.type
_entity.pdbx_description
1 polymer ?
#
loop_
_entity_poly.entity_id
_entity_poly.type
_entity_poly.pdbx_seq_one_letter_code
_entity_poly.pdbx_strand_id
1 'polypeptide(L)' 'MSYIIRYSSNFKKAYKRCKKRGLDMLLLKEVIRILSEEGKLPPTYHAHTLQGKYKDLWECHI' A
#
# COMPACT_ATOMS: atom_id res chain seq x y z
N MET A 1 -14.91 -5.85 9.93
CA MET A 1 -15.37 -4.97 8.84
C MET A 1 -14.39 -5.15 7.70
N SER A 2 -14.78 -5.64 6.51
CA SER A 2 -13.82 -5.78 5.40
C SER A 2 -13.84 -4.53 4.52
N TYR A 3 -12.69 -3.89 4.31
CA TYR A 3 -12.56 -2.77 3.39
C TYR A 3 -12.49 -3.27 1.93
N ILE A 4 -13.13 -2.53 1.02
CA ILE A 4 -13.08 -2.84 -0.41
C ILE A 4 -11.82 -2.22 -1.02
N ILE A 5 -10.95 -3.06 -1.58
CA ILE A 5 -9.73 -2.61 -2.23
C ILE A 5 -10.02 -2.14 -3.66
N ARG A 6 -9.55 -0.94 -4.00
CA ARG A 6 -9.59 -0.42 -5.37
C ARG A 6 -8.18 -0.06 -5.86
N TYR A 7 -7.82 -0.55 -7.04
CA TYR A 7 -6.50 -0.31 -7.62
C TYR A 7 -6.55 0.73 -8.73
N SER A 8 -5.72 1.78 -8.62
CA SER A 8 -5.53 2.76 -9.70
C SER A 8 -4.74 2.17 -10.87
N SER A 9 -4.85 2.78 -12.05
CA SER A 9 -4.05 2.40 -13.22
C SER A 9 -2.55 2.59 -12.98
N ASN A 10 -2.17 3.66 -12.26
CA ASN A 10 -0.79 3.93 -11.87
C ASN A 10 -0.24 2.86 -10.92
N PHE A 11 -1.04 2.43 -9.94
CA PHE A 11 -0.66 1.33 -9.04
C PHE A 11 -0.41 0.04 -9.82
N LYS A 12 -1.31 -0.34 -10.75
CA LYS A 12 -1.13 -1.56 -11.57
C LYS A 12 0.16 -1.52 -12.40
N LYS A 13 0.54 -0.35 -12.92
CA LYS A 13 1.82 -0.16 -13.64
C LYS A 13 3.03 -0.29 -12.70
N ALA A 14 2.97 0.32 -11.51
CA ALA A 14 4.02 0.22 -10.50
C ALA A 14 4.21 -1.22 -10.01
N TYR A 15 3.13 -1.93 -9.72
CA TYR A 15 3.15 -3.34 -9.33
C TYR A 15 3.87 -4.22 -10.36
N LYS A 16 3.53 -4.08 -11.65
CA LYS A 16 4.22 -4.82 -12.73
C LYS A 16 5.71 -4.50 -12.78
N ARG A 17 6.10 -3.23 -12.54
CA ARG A 17 7.50 -2.79 -12.51
C ARG A 17 8.26 -3.41 -11.31
N CYS A 18 7.67 -3.38 -10.11
CA CYS A 18 8.27 -3.98 -8.91
C CYS A 18 8.45 -5.49 -9.08
N LYS A 19 7.44 -6.18 -9.62
CA LYS A 19 7.53 -7.61 -9.96
C LYS A 19 8.64 -7.89 -10.97
N LYS A 20 8.78 -7.07 -12.02
CA LYS A 20 9.86 -7.20 -13.02
C LYS A 20 11.26 -7.00 -12.40
N ARG A 21 11.38 -6.18 -11.35
CA ARG A 21 12.63 -5.93 -10.61
C ARG A 21 12.98 -7.04 -9.61
N GLY A 22 12.12 -8.04 -9.42
CA GLY A 22 12.35 -9.12 -8.45
C GLY A 22 12.15 -8.70 -7.00
N LEU A 23 11.43 -7.61 -6.74
CA LEU A 23 11.08 -7.22 -5.37
C LEU A 23 10.10 -8.24 -4.76
N ASP A 24 10.16 -8.41 -3.44
CA ASP A 24 9.29 -9.34 -2.73
C ASP A 24 7.84 -8.81 -2.70
N MET A 25 6.98 -9.44 -3.50
CA MET A 25 5.57 -9.08 -3.60
C MET A 25 4.74 -9.65 -2.46
N LEU A 26 5.28 -10.56 -1.64
CA LEU A 26 4.58 -11.10 -0.47
C LEU A 26 4.41 -10.03 0.60
N LEU A 27 5.43 -9.19 0.82
CA LEU A 27 5.37 -8.05 1.74
C LEU A 27 4.23 -7.10 1.38
N LEU A 28 4.09 -6.77 0.09
CA LEU A 28 3.00 -5.93 -0.41
C LEU A 28 1.62 -6.58 -0.21
N LYS A 29 1.50 -7.89 -0.48
CA LYS A 29 0.24 -8.61 -0.28
C LYS A 29 -0.18 -8.61 1.19
N GLU A 30 0.77 -8.79 2.09
CA GLU A 30 0.50 -8.79 3.53
C GLU A 30 -0.03 -7.44 4.01
N VAL A 31 0.59 -6.35 3.57
CA VAL A 31 0.11 -4.98 3.85
C VAL A 31 -1.31 -4.77 3.34
N ILE A 32 -1.61 -5.19 2.12
CA ILE A 32 -2.96 -5.09 1.55
C ILE A 32 -3.97 -5.92 2.35
N ARG A 33 -3.58 -7.11 2.80
CA ARG A 33 -4.41 -8.00 3.63
C ARG A 33 -4.76 -7.31 4.95
N ILE A 34 -3.76 -6.85 5.70
CA ILE A 34 -3.93 -6.15 6.97
C ILE A 34 -4.82 -4.92 6.80
N LEU A 35 -4.57 -4.08 5.79
CA LEU A 35 -5.40 -2.92 5.50
C LEU A 35 -6.85 -3.29 5.18
N SER A 36 -7.07 -4.40 4.47
CA SER A 36 -8.42 -4.85 4.14
C SER A 36 -9.21 -5.39 5.34
N GLU A 37 -8.52 -5.98 6.32
CA GLU A 37 -9.11 -6.60 7.50
C GLU A 37 -9.30 -5.59 8.65
N GLU A 38 -8.27 -4.79 8.94
CA GLU A 38 -8.21 -3.92 10.11
C GLU A 38 -8.37 -2.43 9.79
N GLY A 39 -8.11 -2.02 8.54
CA GLY A 39 -8.14 -0.61 8.14
C GLY A 39 -6.98 0.24 8.67
N LYS A 40 -6.04 -0.36 9.41
CA LYS A 40 -4.85 0.29 9.97
C LYS A 40 -3.63 -0.61 9.78
N LEU A 41 -2.43 -0.03 9.80
CA LEU A 41 -1.17 -0.76 9.72
C LEU A 41 -0.41 -0.74 11.04
N PRO A 42 0.36 -1.79 11.36
CA PRO A 42 1.31 -1.78 12.46
C PRO A 42 2.32 -0.62 12.35
N PRO A 43 2.85 -0.10 13.48
CA PRO A 43 3.82 0.99 13.49
C PRO A 43 5.08 0.74 12.67
N THR A 44 5.45 -0.53 12.44
CA THR A 44 6.62 -0.96 11.65
C THR A 44 6.57 -0.50 10.19
N TYR A 45 5.37 -0.26 9.65
CA TYR A 45 5.19 0.24 8.29
C TYR A 45 5.26 1.77 8.20
N HIS A 46 5.52 2.46 9.32
CA HIS A 46 5.70 3.92 9.39
C HIS A 46 4.58 4.70 8.69
N ALA A 47 3.34 4.26 8.85
CA ALA A 47 2.19 4.84 8.16
C ALA A 47 1.96 6.30 8.59
N HIS A 48 1.94 7.23 7.64
CA HIS A 48 1.73 8.65 7.89
C HIS A 48 1.00 9.34 6.73
N THR A 49 0.38 10.48 7.02
CA THR A 49 -0.30 11.29 5.99
C THR A 49 0.69 12.21 5.28
N LEU A 50 0.57 12.27 3.96
CA LEU A 50 1.36 13.15 3.12
C LEU A 50 0.88 14.60 3.19
N GLN A 51 1.77 15.52 2.79
CA GLN A 51 1.52 16.95 2.74
C GLN A 51 1.62 17.49 1.29
N GLY A 52 1.25 18.76 1.08
CA GLY A 52 1.35 19.43 -0.21
C GLY A 52 0.39 18.87 -1.26
N LYS A 53 0.89 18.54 -2.46
CA LYS A 53 0.08 18.03 -3.58
C LYS A 53 -0.65 16.71 -3.24
N TYR A 54 -0.12 15.94 -2.30
CA TYR A 54 -0.65 14.65 -1.87
C TYR A 54 -1.29 14.74 -0.49
N LYS A 55 -1.72 15.93 -0.08
CA LYS A 55 -2.43 16.14 1.19
C LYS A 55 -3.58 15.14 1.32
N ASP A 56 -3.72 14.59 2.52
CA ASP A 56 -4.74 13.59 2.93
C ASP A 56 -4.57 12.18 2.31
N LEU A 57 -3.53 11.96 1.51
CA LEU A 57 -3.12 10.61 1.13
C LEU A 57 -2.23 9.99 2.19
N TRP A 58 -2.32 8.67 2.34
CA TRP A 58 -1.52 7.89 3.27
C TRP A 58 -0.33 7.24 2.54
N GLU A 59 0.83 7.26 3.19
CA GLU A 59 2.04 6.56 2.78
C GLU A 59 2.47 5.55 3.85
N CYS A 60 3.10 4.46 3.44
CA CYS A 60 3.72 3.45 4.30
C CYS A 60 4.97 2.84 3.61
N HIS A 61 5.86 2.24 4.40
CA HIS A 61 7.11 1.63 3.93
C HIS A 61 7.02 0.11 3.93
N ILE A 62 7.39 -0.52 2.81
CA ILE A 62 7.32 -1.97 2.56
C ILE A 62 8.70 -2.48 2.16
#